data_AF-A0AAE1FHD9-F1
#
_entry.id   AF-A0AAE1FHD9-F1
#
_cell.length_a   1.000
_cell.length_b   1.000
_cell.length_c   1.000
_cell.angle_alpha   90.00
_cell.angle_beta   90.00
_cell.angle_gamma   90.00
#
_symmetry.space_group_name_H-M   'P 1'
#
loop_
_entity.id
_entity.type
_entity.pdbx_description
1 polymer ?
#
loop_
_entity_poly.entity_id
_entity_poly.type
_entity_poly.pdbx_seq_one_letter_code
_entity_poly.pdbx_strand_id
1 'polypeptide(L)'
;MSIHVGQAGVQIGNACWELYCLEHGITPDGLMPSDDTVGYGSDSFNTFFSEMESGLHVPRAVFVDLEPTVIDEIRTGTYRSMYNPQQLITGKEDAANNFARGHYTIGKEMIDVTLEQIRKMADQSHCLQGFLVFHSFGGGTGSGFMSLIMEHLSVEYGKKTKLEFAVYPCTSGNP
;
A
#
# COMPACT_ATOMS: atom_id res chain seq x y z
N MET A 1 6.88 -4.53 3.95
CA MET A 1 5.63 -4.48 3.17
C MET A 1 4.96 -3.16 3.45
N SER A 2 4.48 -2.46 2.42
CA SER A 2 3.80 -1.18 2.56
C SER A 2 2.28 -1.33 2.43
N ILE A 3 1.51 -0.61 3.25
CA ILE A 3 0.06 -0.58 3.22
C ILE A 3 -0.37 0.88 3.11
N HIS A 4 -1.07 1.22 2.04
CA HIS A 4 -1.50 2.57 1.72
C HIS A 4 -3.03 2.64 1.84
N VAL A 5 -3.53 3.40 2.81
CA VAL A 5 -4.96 3.39 3.18
C VAL A 5 -5.59 4.76 2.96
N GLY A 6 -6.64 4.79 2.15
CA GLY A 6 -7.40 5.98 1.80
C GLY A 6 -6.63 6.95 0.89
N GLN A 7 -7.34 7.93 0.33
CA GLN A 7 -6.81 8.93 -0.60
C GLN A 7 -5.40 9.44 -0.28
N ALA A 8 -5.19 9.97 0.93
CA ALA A 8 -3.89 10.52 1.31
C ALA A 8 -2.79 9.45 1.31
N GLY A 9 -3.06 8.27 1.87
CA GLY A 9 -2.09 7.17 1.92
C GLY A 9 -1.76 6.63 0.52
N VAL A 10 -2.77 6.51 -0.34
CA VAL A 10 -2.65 6.06 -1.73
C VAL A 10 -1.84 7.05 -2.58
N GLN A 11 -2.15 8.34 -2.51
CA GLN A 11 -1.45 9.37 -3.28
C GLN A 11 0.01 9.53 -2.84
N ILE A 12 0.28 9.50 -1.52
CA ILE A 12 1.65 9.48 -1.00
C ILE A 12 2.37 8.22 -1.47
N GLY A 13 1.70 7.06 -1.40
CA GLY A 13 2.25 5.80 -1.88
C GLY A 13 2.66 5.87 -3.34
N ASN A 14 1.79 6.38 -4.21
CA ASN A 14 2.07 6.50 -5.64
C ASN A 14 3.33 7.33 -5.91
N ALA A 15 3.47 8.48 -5.23
CA ALA A 15 4.66 9.32 -5.34
C ALA A 15 5.91 8.66 -4.76
N CYS A 16 5.80 7.97 -3.61
CA CYS A 16 6.93 7.24 -3.02
C CYS A 16 7.44 6.11 -3.93
N TRP A 17 6.54 5.34 -4.53
CA TRP A 17 6.92 4.24 -5.41
C TRP A 17 7.50 4.73 -6.74
N GLU A 18 7.00 5.85 -7.29
CA GLU A 18 7.66 6.52 -8.42
C GLU A 18 9.11 6.89 -8.09
N LEU A 19 9.35 7.49 -6.91
CA LEU A 19 10.70 7.83 -6.47
C LEU A 19 11.56 6.59 -6.27
N TYR A 20 11.05 5.53 -5.64
CA TYR A 20 11.79 4.28 -5.48
C TYR A 20 12.17 3.65 -6.83
N CYS A 21 11.29 3.72 -7.83
CA CYS A 21 11.62 3.24 -9.18
C CYS A 21 12.79 4.05 -9.77
N LEU A 22 12.76 5.37 -9.65
CA LEU A 22 13.82 6.24 -10.14
C LEU A 22 15.16 6.01 -9.42
N GLU A 23 15.14 5.86 -8.09
CA GLU A 23 16.34 5.60 -7.28
C GLU A 23 16.98 4.25 -7.59
N HIS A 24 16.17 3.24 -7.92
CA HIS A 24 16.63 1.89 -8.24
C HIS A 24 16.80 1.62 -9.74
N GLY A 25 16.49 2.58 -10.62
CA GLY A 25 16.60 2.40 -12.07
C GLY A 25 15.57 1.42 -12.65
N ILE A 26 14.44 1.25 -11.97
CA ILE A 26 13.33 0.42 -12.43
C ILE A 26 12.44 1.24 -13.36
N THR A 27 12.21 0.73 -14.56
CA THR A 27 11.37 1.38 -15.57
C THR A 27 9.89 1.22 -15.23
N PRO A 28 8.98 2.04 -15.77
CA PRO A 28 7.56 1.99 -15.41
C PRO A 28 6.83 0.69 -15.77
N ASP A 29 7.39 -0.11 -16.68
CA ASP A 29 6.97 -1.47 -16.99
C ASP A 29 7.55 -2.52 -16.02
N GLY A 30 8.27 -2.10 -14.99
CA GLY A 30 8.80 -2.91 -13.90
C GLY A 30 10.08 -3.68 -14.22
N LEU A 31 10.76 -3.34 -15.32
CA LEU A 31 12.05 -3.94 -15.67
C LEU A 31 13.20 -3.15 -15.06
N MET A 32 14.31 -3.81 -14.77
CA MET A 32 15.53 -3.15 -14.32
C MET A 32 16.66 -3.47 -15.31
N PRO A 33 16.91 -2.61 -16.31
CA PRO A 33 17.84 -2.91 -17.41
C PRO A 33 19.30 -3.09 -16.98
N SER A 34 19.66 -2.53 -15.82
CA SER A 34 21.00 -2.62 -15.22
C SER A 34 21.20 -3.84 -14.33
N ASP A 35 20.18 -4.70 -14.16
CA ASP A 35 20.28 -5.90 -13.34
C ASP A 35 20.85 -7.08 -14.13
N ASP A 36 22.16 -7.26 -14.06
CA ASP A 36 22.83 -8.47 -14.56
C ASP A 36 22.80 -9.63 -13.54
N THR A 37 22.11 -9.46 -12.40
CA THR A 37 22.15 -10.38 -11.24
C THR A 37 20.86 -11.14 -10.98
N VAL A 38 20.04 -11.37 -12.02
CA VAL A 38 18.87 -12.28 -11.94
C VAL A 38 19.25 -13.58 -11.22
N GLY A 39 18.77 -13.75 -9.99
CA GLY A 39 19.03 -14.93 -9.15
C GLY A 39 20.34 -14.98 -8.36
N TYR A 40 21.21 -13.96 -8.39
CA TYR A 40 22.39 -13.84 -7.51
C TYR A 40 22.15 -12.78 -6.44
N GLY A 41 21.55 -13.22 -5.33
CA GLY A 41 21.13 -12.34 -4.24
C GLY A 41 22.24 -11.46 -3.66
N SER A 42 21.90 -10.19 -3.40
CA SER A 42 22.10 -9.51 -2.10
C SER A 42 21.69 -8.04 -2.12
N ASP A 43 20.91 -7.56 -3.09
CA ASP A 43 20.59 -6.14 -3.09
C ASP A 43 19.48 -5.77 -2.09
N SER A 44 19.78 -4.71 -1.35
CA SER A 44 18.93 -4.05 -0.35
C SER A 44 17.49 -3.78 -0.84
N PHE A 45 17.29 -3.61 -2.16
CA PHE A 45 15.98 -3.26 -2.74
C PHE A 45 14.98 -4.43 -2.79
N ASN A 46 15.43 -5.69 -2.69
CA ASN A 46 14.54 -6.86 -2.58
C ASN A 46 13.67 -6.85 -1.31
N THR A 47 13.99 -5.96 -0.37
CA THR A 47 13.14 -5.65 0.78
C THR A 47 11.81 -5.03 0.36
N PHE A 48 11.81 -4.24 -0.71
CA PHE A 48 10.66 -3.45 -1.18
C PHE A 48 10.01 -4.06 -2.43
N PHE A 49 10.78 -4.72 -3.30
CA PHE A 49 10.27 -5.35 -4.51
C PHE A 49 10.27 -6.88 -4.41
N SER A 50 9.35 -7.52 -5.11
CA SER A 50 9.38 -8.94 -5.43
C SER A 50 9.77 -9.09 -6.90
N GLU A 51 10.82 -9.86 -7.16
CA GLU A 51 11.23 -10.23 -8.51
C GLU A 51 10.41 -11.44 -8.99
N MET A 52 9.82 -11.33 -10.17
CA MET A 52 9.17 -12.45 -10.86
C MET A 52 10.15 -13.12 -11.81
N GLU A 53 9.87 -14.38 -12.19
CA GLU A 53 10.70 -15.12 -13.16
C GLU A 53 10.85 -14.42 -14.53
N SER A 54 9.94 -13.51 -14.86
CA SER A 54 10.01 -12.68 -16.07
C SER A 54 10.98 -11.48 -15.96
N GLY A 55 11.69 -11.31 -14.85
CA GLY A 55 12.50 -10.12 -14.54
C GLY A 55 11.68 -8.90 -14.11
N LEU A 56 10.37 -9.08 -13.88
CA LEU A 56 9.47 -8.01 -13.45
C LEU A 56 9.62 -7.78 -11.95
N HIS A 57 9.91 -6.54 -11.58
CA HIS A 57 9.98 -6.07 -10.21
C HIS A 57 8.61 -5.49 -9.80
N VAL A 58 7.94 -6.18 -8.88
CA VAL A 58 6.61 -5.80 -8.39
C VAL A 58 6.71 -5.25 -6.96
N PRO A 59 6.14 -4.08 -6.66
CA PRO A 59 6.10 -3.53 -5.31
C PRO A 59 5.46 -4.49 -4.31
N ARG A 60 6.09 -4.63 -3.13
CA ARG A 60 5.48 -5.27 -1.95
C ARG A 60 4.58 -4.27 -1.22
N ALA A 61 3.55 -3.81 -1.93
CA ALA A 61 2.60 -2.80 -1.47
C ALA A 61 1.14 -3.24 -1.67
N VAL A 62 0.29 -2.93 -0.69
CA VAL A 62 -1.16 -3.01 -0.82
C VAL A 62 -1.73 -1.60 -0.78
N PHE A 63 -2.57 -1.26 -1.75
CA PHE A 63 -3.32 -0.01 -1.80
C PHE A 63 -4.78 -0.32 -1.56
N VAL A 64 -5.40 0.42 -0.65
CA VAL A 64 -6.80 0.24 -0.35
C VAL A 64 -7.51 1.57 -0.13
N ASP A 65 -8.64 1.71 -0.79
CA ASP A 65 -9.59 2.78 -0.53
C ASP A 65 -11.02 2.24 -0.61
N LEU A 66 -11.95 2.84 0.12
CA LEU A 66 -13.36 2.43 0.13
C LEU A 66 -14.12 2.96 -1.10
N GLU A 67 -13.47 3.81 -1.89
CA GLU A 67 -13.95 4.32 -3.17
C GLU A 67 -12.86 4.15 -4.27
N PRO A 68 -13.23 4.11 -5.56
CA PRO A 68 -12.29 3.71 -6.60
C PRO A 68 -11.36 4.81 -7.17
N THR A 69 -11.69 6.08 -7.02
CA THR A 69 -11.12 7.22 -7.78
C THR A 69 -9.60 7.25 -7.72
N VAL A 70 -9.02 7.31 -6.52
CA VAL A 70 -7.58 7.46 -6.34
C VAL A 70 -6.77 6.22 -6.72
N ILE A 71 -7.37 5.03 -6.66
CA ILE A 71 -6.71 3.79 -7.07
C ILE A 71 -6.85 3.60 -8.58
N ASP A 72 -7.93 4.05 -9.20
CA ASP A 72 -8.10 4.05 -10.65
C ASP A 72 -7.06 4.94 -11.34
N GLU A 73 -6.62 6.03 -10.70
CA GLU A 73 -5.47 6.83 -11.14
C GLU A 73 -4.19 5.97 -11.21
N ILE A 74 -3.95 5.07 -10.26
CA ILE A 74 -2.80 4.14 -10.30
C ILE A 74 -2.99 3.11 -11.43
N ARG A 75 -4.20 2.56 -11.57
CA ARG A 75 -4.53 1.56 -12.62
C ARG A 75 -4.39 2.11 -14.04
N THR A 76 -4.53 3.42 -14.21
CA THR A 76 -4.45 4.08 -15.51
C THR A 76 -3.17 4.90 -15.71
N GLY A 77 -2.40 5.10 -14.64
CA GLY A 77 -1.17 5.89 -14.63
C GLY A 77 0.04 5.21 -15.26
N THR A 78 1.17 5.92 -15.22
CA THR A 78 2.43 5.52 -15.87
C THR A 78 2.94 4.17 -15.37
N TYR A 79 2.86 3.91 -14.07
CA TYR A 79 3.36 2.70 -13.41
C TYR A 79 2.34 1.57 -13.30
N ARG A 80 1.21 1.64 -14.03
CA ARG A 80 0.10 0.67 -13.92
C ARG A 80 0.53 -0.79 -14.10
N SER A 81 1.53 -1.04 -14.95
CA SER A 81 2.01 -2.38 -15.29
C SER A 81 2.86 -3.01 -14.19
N MET A 82 3.33 -2.20 -13.24
CA MET A 82 4.18 -2.63 -12.15
C MET A 82 3.39 -3.28 -11.01
N TYR A 83 2.16 -2.82 -10.80
CA TYR A 83 1.32 -3.28 -9.68
C TYR A 83 0.54 -4.53 -10.07
N ASN A 84 0.46 -5.50 -9.15
CA ASN A 84 -0.49 -6.58 -9.30
C ASN A 84 -1.91 -6.03 -9.04
N PRO A 85 -2.88 -6.19 -9.96
CA PRO A 85 -4.22 -5.67 -9.78
C PRO A 85 -4.91 -6.13 -8.48
N GLN A 86 -4.55 -7.30 -7.95
CA GLN A 86 -5.09 -7.81 -6.68
C GLN A 86 -4.61 -7.01 -5.46
N GLN A 87 -3.51 -6.26 -5.58
CA GLN A 87 -2.99 -5.38 -4.55
C GLN A 87 -3.68 -4.01 -4.53
N LEU A 88 -4.46 -3.70 -5.56
CA LEU A 88 -5.18 -2.44 -5.73
C LEU A 88 -6.66 -2.65 -5.38
N ILE A 89 -7.01 -2.45 -4.12
CA ILE A 89 -8.30 -2.83 -3.54
C ILE A 89 -9.22 -1.61 -3.44
N THR A 90 -10.39 -1.67 -4.06
CA THR A 90 -11.35 -0.56 -4.08
C THR A 90 -12.72 -1.02 -3.60
N GLY A 91 -13.31 -0.26 -2.68
CA GLY A 91 -14.73 -0.37 -2.36
C GLY A 91 -15.62 0.34 -3.38
N LYS A 92 -16.91 0.45 -3.05
CA LYS A 92 -17.91 1.16 -3.88
C LYS A 92 -18.48 2.41 -3.21
N GLU A 93 -18.20 2.60 -1.93
CA GLU A 93 -18.81 3.63 -1.12
C GLU A 93 -17.77 4.21 -0.15
N ASP A 94 -17.62 5.54 -0.14
CA ASP A 94 -16.67 6.21 0.75
C ASP A 94 -17.18 6.28 2.20
N ALA A 95 -16.25 6.35 3.15
CA ALA A 95 -16.50 6.65 4.55
C ALA A 95 -16.99 8.10 4.79
N ALA A 96 -16.94 9.00 3.80
CA ALA A 96 -17.47 10.36 3.85
C ALA A 96 -16.94 11.17 5.04
N ASN A 97 -15.61 11.12 5.27
CA ASN A 97 -14.92 11.74 6.41
C ASN A 97 -15.45 11.30 7.80
N ASN A 98 -16.11 10.15 7.88
CA ASN A 98 -16.64 9.62 9.13
C ASN A 98 -15.85 8.39 9.58
N PHE A 99 -15.13 8.53 10.69
CA PHE A 99 -14.38 7.42 11.33
C PHE A 99 -15.26 6.19 11.56
N ALA A 100 -16.47 6.37 12.08
CA ALA A 100 -17.34 5.24 12.40
C ALA A 100 -17.77 4.46 11.15
N ARG A 101 -17.90 5.14 10.00
CA ARG A 101 -18.17 4.45 8.73
C ARG A 101 -16.97 3.65 8.26
N GLY A 102 -15.77 4.24 8.34
CA GLY A 102 -14.53 3.57 8.00
C GLY A 102 -14.22 2.38 8.92
N HIS A 103 -14.57 2.46 10.20
CA HIS A 103 -14.21 1.43 11.17
C HIS A 103 -15.30 0.37 11.39
N TYR A 104 -16.56 0.77 11.58
CA TYR A 104 -17.62 -0.13 12.05
C TYR A 104 -18.58 -0.62 10.96
N THR A 105 -18.74 0.13 9.86
CA THR A 105 -19.71 -0.21 8.81
C THR A 105 -19.03 -0.57 7.49
N ILE A 106 -18.73 0.42 6.65
CA ILE A 106 -18.23 0.20 5.28
C ILE A 106 -16.87 -0.51 5.30
N GLY A 107 -15.96 -0.11 6.19
CA GLY A 107 -14.67 -0.80 6.28
C GLY A 107 -14.79 -2.24 6.77
N LYS A 108 -15.81 -2.57 7.57
CA LYS A 108 -16.05 -3.94 8.01
C LYS A 108 -16.46 -4.86 6.85
N GLU A 109 -17.04 -4.33 5.79
CA GLU A 109 -17.33 -5.10 4.58
C GLU A 109 -16.07 -5.37 3.74
N MET A 110 -15.06 -4.50 3.85
CA MET A 110 -13.82 -4.55 3.06
C MET A 110 -12.63 -5.19 3.79
N ILE A 111 -12.72 -5.39 5.11
CA ILE A 111 -11.59 -5.86 5.93
C ILE A 111 -11.11 -7.25 5.52
N ASP A 112 -12.01 -8.20 5.27
CA ASP A 112 -11.64 -9.57 4.95
C ASP A 112 -10.87 -9.66 3.63
N VAL A 113 -11.33 -8.93 2.61
CA VAL A 113 -10.65 -8.84 1.31
C VAL A 113 -9.26 -8.21 1.46
N THR A 114 -9.16 -7.18 2.30
CA THR A 114 -7.90 -6.45 2.53
C THR A 114 -6.88 -7.32 3.28
N LEU A 115 -7.32 -7.98 4.36
CA LEU A 115 -6.46 -8.87 5.14
C LEU A 115 -6.00 -10.08 4.32
N GLU A 116 -6.86 -10.63 3.46
CA GLU A 116 -6.48 -11.74 2.58
C GLU A 116 -5.34 -11.36 1.64
N GLN A 117 -5.37 -10.16 1.04
CA GLN A 117 -4.27 -9.70 0.18
C GLN A 117 -3.00 -9.40 0.97
N ILE A 118 -3.12 -8.85 2.19
CA ILE A 118 -1.98 -8.68 3.10
C ILE A 118 -1.35 -10.03 3.45
N ARG A 119 -2.16 -11.04 3.78
CA ARG A 119 -1.68 -12.40 4.10
C ARG A 119 -0.95 -13.02 2.91
N LYS A 120 -1.53 -12.99 1.72
CA LYS A 120 -0.88 -13.49 0.49
C LYS A 120 0.49 -12.86 0.27
N MET A 121 0.60 -11.54 0.46
CA MET A 121 1.86 -10.83 0.30
C MET A 121 2.88 -11.13 1.41
N ALA A 122 2.40 -11.29 2.65
CA ALA A 122 3.21 -11.72 3.77
C ALA A 122 3.79 -13.12 3.53
N ASP A 123 2.99 -14.06 3.00
CA ASP A 123 3.40 -15.44 2.70
C ASP A 123 4.42 -15.51 1.55
N GLN A 124 4.32 -14.60 0.57
CA GLN A 124 5.30 -14.42 -0.51
C GLN A 124 6.62 -13.76 -0.04
N SER A 125 6.73 -13.39 1.24
CA SER A 125 7.92 -12.72 1.78
C SER A 125 8.74 -13.69 2.63
N HIS A 126 9.95 -14.05 2.16
CA HIS A 126 10.84 -14.99 2.87
C HIS A 126 11.13 -14.62 4.33
N CYS A 127 11.24 -13.31 4.63
CA CYS A 127 11.40 -12.82 5.99
C CYS A 127 10.69 -11.47 6.17
N LEU A 128 9.37 -11.50 6.39
CA LEU A 128 8.62 -10.28 6.70
C LEU A 128 9.14 -9.63 8.00
N GLN A 129 9.74 -8.45 7.88
CA GLN A 129 10.22 -7.66 9.02
C GLN A 129 9.08 -6.89 9.70
N GLY A 130 8.18 -6.31 8.90
CA GLY A 130 7.10 -5.47 9.39
C GLY A 130 6.31 -4.77 8.29
N PHE A 131 5.46 -3.85 8.74
CA PHE A 131 4.52 -3.08 7.93
C PHE A 131 4.83 -1.59 8.01
N LEU A 132 4.87 -0.92 6.86
CA LEU A 132 4.85 0.54 6.74
C LEU A 132 3.42 0.93 6.37
N VAL A 133 2.73 1.68 7.22
CA VAL A 133 1.31 2.02 7.04
C VAL A 133 1.18 3.52 6.77
N PHE A 134 0.68 3.87 5.59
CA PHE A 134 0.49 5.24 5.14
C PHE A 134 -0.99 5.59 5.14
N HIS A 135 -1.36 6.67 5.82
CA HIS A 135 -2.76 7.06 5.98
C HIS A 135 -2.90 8.53 6.42
N SER A 136 -4.13 9.01 6.59
CA SER A 136 -4.42 10.33 7.16
C SER A 136 -5.23 10.23 8.44
N PHE A 137 -5.02 11.18 9.36
CA PHE A 137 -5.87 11.29 10.55
C PHE A 137 -7.23 11.93 10.26
N GLY A 138 -7.31 12.80 9.24
CA GLY A 138 -8.53 13.57 8.94
C GLY A 138 -9.57 12.84 8.09
N GLY A 139 -9.18 11.79 7.35
CA GLY A 139 -10.09 11.07 6.44
C GLY A 139 -10.84 9.94 7.13
N GLY A 140 -12.05 9.61 6.66
CA GLY A 140 -12.86 8.52 7.22
C GLY A 140 -12.23 7.14 7.00
N THR A 141 -11.75 6.88 5.77
CA THR A 141 -11.01 5.65 5.42
C THR A 141 -9.63 5.65 6.08
N GLY A 142 -8.87 6.73 5.92
CA GLY A 142 -7.51 6.87 6.44
C GLY A 142 -7.42 6.75 7.96
N SER A 143 -8.44 7.16 8.71
CA SER A 143 -8.46 7.00 10.17
C SER A 143 -9.19 5.72 10.60
N GLY A 144 -10.46 5.58 10.22
CA GLY A 144 -11.34 4.51 10.69
C GLY A 144 -10.94 3.14 10.18
N PHE A 145 -10.81 3.00 8.85
CA PHE A 145 -10.51 1.72 8.24
C PHE A 145 -9.07 1.28 8.52
N MET A 146 -8.12 2.23 8.52
CA MET A 146 -6.75 1.96 8.96
C MET A 146 -6.69 1.43 10.39
N SER A 147 -7.45 2.03 11.32
CA SER A 147 -7.48 1.56 12.73
C SER A 147 -7.97 0.11 12.81
N LEU A 148 -9.01 -0.23 12.05
CA LEU A 148 -9.52 -1.60 11.98
C LEU A 148 -8.46 -2.57 11.43
N ILE A 149 -7.77 -2.20 10.33
CA ILE A 149 -6.67 -3.00 9.79
C ILE A 149 -5.58 -3.21 10.86
N MET A 150 -5.21 -2.16 11.58
CA MET A 150 -4.14 -2.20 12.58
C MET A 150 -4.45 -3.12 13.76
N GLU A 151 -5.71 -3.17 14.20
CA GLU A 151 -6.18 -4.11 15.23
C GLU A 151 -5.96 -5.56 14.78
N HIS A 152 -6.38 -5.90 13.57
CA HIS A 152 -6.19 -7.25 13.02
C HIS A 152 -4.71 -7.59 12.79
N LEU A 153 -3.91 -6.66 12.26
CA LEU A 153 -2.47 -6.86 12.11
C LEU A 153 -1.75 -7.05 13.44
N SER A 154 -2.23 -6.43 14.51
CA SER A 154 -1.66 -6.60 15.84
C SER A 154 -1.99 -7.97 16.44
N VAL A 155 -3.15 -8.53 16.12
CA VAL A 155 -3.53 -9.89 16.50
C VAL A 155 -2.75 -10.94 15.71
N GLU A 156 -2.75 -10.84 14.38
CA GLU A 156 -2.17 -11.85 13.49
C GLU A 156 -0.64 -11.77 13.42
N TYR A 157 -0.09 -10.55 13.43
CA TYR A 157 1.33 -10.28 13.28
C TYR A 157 1.90 -9.52 14.49
N GLY A 158 1.50 -9.90 15.70
CA GLY A 158 1.87 -9.20 16.94
C GLY A 158 3.37 -8.99 17.17
N LYS A 159 4.22 -9.90 16.68
CA LYS A 159 5.69 -9.80 16.80
C LYS A 159 6.36 -8.95 15.71
N LYS A 160 5.62 -8.52 14.68
CA LYS A 160 6.15 -7.75 13.55
C LYS A 160 6.03 -6.25 13.82
N THR A 161 7.04 -5.49 13.44
CA THR A 161 7.04 -4.03 13.58
C THR A 161 5.97 -3.40 12.69
N LYS A 162 5.32 -2.35 13.19
CA LYS A 162 4.32 -1.55 12.49
C LYS A 162 4.75 -0.09 12.61
N LEU A 163 5.08 0.55 11.50
CA LEU A 163 5.49 1.96 11.44
C LEU A 163 4.42 2.74 10.68
N GLU A 164 4.00 3.87 11.23
CA GLU A 164 2.93 4.69 10.66
C GLU A 164 3.47 6.00 10.08
N PHE A 165 3.04 6.31 8.87
CA PHE A 165 3.20 7.59 8.21
C PHE A 165 1.84 8.25 8.12
N ALA A 166 1.50 8.98 9.18
CA ALA A 166 0.19 9.61 9.35
C ALA A 166 0.22 11.08 8.92
N VAL A 167 -0.63 11.43 7.96
CA VAL A 167 -0.82 12.83 7.54
C VAL A 167 -1.70 13.54 8.56
N TYR A 168 -1.13 14.53 9.25
CA TYR A 168 -1.86 15.37 10.19
C TYR A 168 -2.65 16.45 9.44
N PRO A 169 -3.94 16.65 9.74
CA PRO A 169 -4.75 17.67 9.09
C PRO A 169 -4.28 19.07 9.46
N CYS A 170 -4.18 19.97 8.47
CA CYS A 170 -3.91 21.38 8.71
C CYS A 170 -5.06 22.22 8.15
N THR A 171 -5.63 23.10 8.97
CA THR A 171 -6.48 24.17 8.46
C THR A 171 -5.59 25.16 7.74
N SER A 172 -5.79 25.37 6.45
CA SER A 172 -5.22 26.53 5.75
C SER A 172 -5.81 27.79 6.35
N GLY A 173 -5.19 28.29 7.42
CA GLY A 173 -5.42 29.63 7.91
C GLY A 173 -4.87 30.57 6.84
N ASN A 174 -5.76 31.18 6.05
CA ASN A 174 -5.45 32.53 5.62
C ASN A 174 -5.42 33.37 6.88
N PRO A 175 -4.30 34.04 7.23
CA PRO A 175 -4.31 35.05 8.27
C PRO A 175 -5.29 36.19 7.95
#